data_AF-A0A9Q3JH51-F1
#
_entry.id   AF-A0A9Q3JH51-F1
#
_cell.length_a   1.000
_cell.length_b   1.000
_cell.length_c   1.000
_cell.angle_alpha   90.00
_cell.angle_beta   90.00
_cell.angle_gamma   90.00
#
_symmetry.space_group_name_H-M   'P 1'
#
loop_
_entity.id
_entity.type
_entity.pdbx_description
1 polymer ?
#
loop_
_entity_poly.entity_id
_entity_poly.type
_entity_poly.pdbx_seq_one_letter_code
_entity_poly.pdbx_strand_id
1 'polypeptide(L)'
;MPCLGLGKIEVRTDCTAVKSLFKMKTPNRHMLRWQIAIEEYRSNMTIVHKDGNIHKNASGLRRWPLPKNIDNPAYVTEETSPQIPIG
;
A
#
# COMPACT_ATOMS: atom_id res chain seq x y z
N MET A 1 -11.48 11.94 -2.31
CA MET A 1 -11.65 11.85 -0.84
C MET A 1 -10.52 11.00 -0.29
N PRO A 2 -9.51 11.54 0.42
CA PRO A 2 -8.54 10.68 1.09
C PRO A 2 -9.24 10.08 2.31
N CYS A 3 -9.57 8.79 2.23
CA CYS A 3 -10.27 8.03 3.27
C CYS A 3 -9.43 7.89 4.56
N LEU A 4 -8.17 8.28 4.49
CA LEU A 4 -7.17 8.27 5.54
C LEU A 4 -6.95 9.72 5.95
N GLY A 5 -7.81 10.24 6.84
CA GLY A 5 -7.63 11.59 7.41
C GLY A 5 -6.34 11.71 8.23
N LEU A 6 -6.12 12.89 8.84
CA LEU A 6 -4.96 13.26 9.69
C LEU A 6 -4.70 12.35 10.92
N GLY A 7 -5.36 11.20 11.03
CA GLY A 7 -5.19 10.23 12.11
C GLY A 7 -3.96 9.33 11.92
N LYS A 8 -3.49 8.73 13.01
CA LYS A 8 -2.43 7.72 12.97
C LYS A 8 -2.94 6.46 12.26
N ILE A 9 -2.17 5.99 11.29
CA ILE A 9 -2.48 4.81 10.47
C ILE A 9 -1.58 3.66 10.93
N GLU A 10 -2.17 2.52 11.28
CA GLU A 10 -1.43 1.28 11.56
C GLU A 10 -1.57 0.32 10.38
N VAL A 11 -0.44 -0.02 9.75
CA VAL A 11 -0.41 -0.98 8.64
C VAL A 11 0.17 -2.29 9.13
N ARG A 12 -0.68 -3.32 9.15
CA ARG A 12 -0.32 -4.69 9.51
C ARG A 12 0.00 -5.49 8.25
N THR A 13 1.19 -6.08 8.20
CA THR A 13 1.64 -6.86 7.03
C THR A 13 2.46 -8.08 7.45
N ASP A 14 2.34 -9.17 6.71
CA ASP A 14 3.20 -10.36 6.76
C ASP A 14 4.42 -10.25 5.84
N CYS A 15 4.56 -9.14 5.12
CA CYS A 15 5.68 -8.91 4.22
C CYS A 15 6.82 -8.16 4.93
N THR A 16 7.94 -8.85 5.13
CA THR A 16 9.14 -8.29 5.77
C THR A 16 9.77 -7.16 4.95
N ALA A 17 9.63 -7.18 3.62
CA ALA A 17 10.15 -6.13 2.74
C ALA A 17 9.52 -4.76 3.00
N VAL A 18 8.25 -4.72 3.42
CA VAL A 18 7.52 -3.48 3.74
C VAL A 18 8.09 -2.82 5.01
N LYS A 19 8.58 -3.61 5.97
CA LYS A 19 9.29 -3.10 7.17
C LYS A 19 10.63 -2.45 6.80
N SER A 20 11.31 -3.00 5.80
CA SER A 20 12.61 -2.54 5.33
C SER A 20 12.52 -1.41 4.30
N LEU A 21 11.35 -1.18 3.70
CA LEU A 21 11.08 -0.18 2.66
C LEU A 21 11.63 1.21 3.02
N PHE A 22 11.57 1.60 4.30
CA PHE A 22 12.03 2.90 4.78
C PHE A 22 13.46 2.96 5.29
N LYS A 23 14.16 1.82 5.34
CA LYS A 23 15.52 1.69 5.86
C LYS A 23 16.56 1.42 4.77
N MET A 24 16.15 1.36 3.51
CA MET A 24 17.06 1.05 2.39
C MET A 24 17.94 2.25 2.05
N LYS A 25 19.26 2.06 2.03
CA LYS A 25 20.21 3.05 1.50
C LYS A 25 20.15 3.17 -0.03
N THR A 26 19.81 2.08 -0.72
CA THR A 26 19.75 2.03 -2.19
C THR A 26 18.52 1.21 -2.63
N PRO A 27 17.33 1.82 -2.72
CA PRO A 27 16.13 1.12 -3.15
C PRO A 27 16.18 0.83 -4.65
N ASN A 28 15.76 -0.37 -5.06
CA ASN A 28 15.53 -0.64 -6.48
C ASN A 28 14.35 0.20 -7.01
N ARG A 29 14.19 0.30 -8.33
CA ARG A 29 13.12 1.11 -8.97
C ARG A 29 11.71 0.81 -8.45
N HIS A 30 11.40 -0.45 -8.16
CA HIS A 30 10.09 -0.81 -7.58
C HIS A 30 9.92 -0.29 -6.17
N MET A 31 10.93 -0.46 -5.32
CA MET A 31 10.90 0.02 -3.93
C MET A 31 10.87 1.54 -3.87
N LEU A 32 11.57 2.23 -4.79
CA LEU A 32 11.53 3.69 -4.90
C LEU A 32 10.12 4.19 -5.24
N ARG A 33 9.43 3.55 -6.20
CA ARG A 33 8.03 3.87 -6.52
C ARG A 33 7.12 3.73 -5.31
N TRP A 34 7.30 2.65 -4.53
CA TRP A 34 6.55 2.44 -3.30
C TRP A 34 6.85 3.48 -2.23
N GLN A 35 8.12 3.90 -2.07
CA GLN A 35 8.50 4.94 -1.13
C GLN A 35 7.80 6.26 -1.42
N ILE A 36 7.80 6.70 -2.69
CA ILE A 36 7.13 7.94 -3.12
C ILE A 36 5.62 7.83 -2.88
N ALA A 37 5.00 6.72 -3.27
CA ALA A 37 3.56 6.54 -3.15
C ALA A 37 3.02 6.59 -1.71
N ILE A 38 3.86 6.27 -0.72
CA ILE A 38 3.47 6.26 0.70
C ILE A 38 4.11 7.39 1.51
N GLU A 39 4.85 8.29 0.84
CA GLU A 39 5.58 9.38 1.49
C GLU A 39 4.66 10.30 2.28
N GLU A 40 3.48 10.62 1.73
CA GLU A 40 2.45 11.45 2.39
C GLU A 40 1.99 10.88 3.74
N TYR A 41 2.02 9.55 3.87
CA TYR A 41 1.60 8.85 5.08
C TYR A 41 2.76 8.64 6.06
N ARG A 42 4.01 8.88 5.67
CA ARG A 42 5.21 8.55 6.45
C ARG A 42 5.22 9.19 7.84
N SER A 43 4.68 10.39 7.98
CA SER A 43 4.61 11.14 9.25
C SER A 43 3.62 10.53 10.24
N ASN A 44 2.56 9.89 9.76
CA ASN A 44 1.44 9.40 10.57
C ASN A 44 1.23 7.87 10.50
N MET A 45 2.09 7.14 9.77
CA MET A 45 1.95 5.71 9.52
C MET A 45 2.96 4.88 10.33
N THR A 46 2.48 3.80 10.91
CA THR A 46 3.30 2.80 11.61
C THR A 46 3.12 1.43 10.95
N ILE A 47 4.24 0.80 10.55
CA ILE A 47 4.22 -0.53 9.92
C ILE A 47 4.53 -1.59 10.97
N VAL A 48 3.57 -2.48 11.22
CA VAL A 48 3.69 -3.60 12.15
C VAL A 48 3.75 -4.90 11.36
N HIS A 49 4.84 -5.63 11.51
CA HIS A 49 4.95 -6.97 10.95
C HIS A 49 4.26 -7.99 11.87
N LYS A 50 3.35 -8.80 11.31
CA LYS A 50 2.72 -9.92 12.02
C LYS A 50 2.74 -11.17 11.14
N ASP A 51 3.07 -12.31 11.74
CA ASP A 51 3.13 -13.59 11.03
C ASP A 51 1.78 -14.00 10.40
N GLY A 52 1.88 -14.67 9.25
CA GLY A 52 0.82 -14.85 8.25
C GLY A 52 -0.50 -15.48 8.71
N ASN A 53 -0.53 -16.18 9.86
CA ASN A 53 -1.71 -16.94 10.29
C ASN A 53 -2.88 -16.06 10.80
N ILE A 54 -2.65 -14.75 10.97
CA ILE A 54 -3.63 -13.81 11.54
C ILE A 54 -4.36 -13.02 10.43
N HIS A 55 -3.82 -12.94 9.21
CA HIS A 55 -4.32 -12.06 8.14
C HIS A 55 -5.40 -12.72 7.26
N LYS A 56 -6.33 -13.47 7.86
CA LYS A 56 -7.31 -14.29 7.12
C LYS A 56 -8.11 -13.51 6.08
N ASN A 57 -8.53 -12.28 6.39
CA ASN A 57 -9.30 -11.45 5.47
C ASN A 57 -8.46 -10.99 4.26
N ALA A 58 -7.23 -10.50 4.51
CA ALA A 58 -6.33 -10.08 3.44
C ALA A 58 -5.85 -11.27 2.59
N SER A 59 -5.54 -12.40 3.22
CA SER A 59 -5.18 -13.64 2.52
C SER A 59 -6.35 -14.22 1.74
N GLY A 60 -7.59 -14.04 2.21
CA GLY A 60 -8.81 -14.42 1.51
C GLY A 60 -9.00 -13.58 0.25
N LEU A 61 -8.92 -12.25 0.37
CA LEU A 61 -9.02 -11.32 -0.76
C LEU A 61 -7.91 -11.50 -1.80
N ARG A 62 -6.68 -11.85 -1.39
CA ARG A 62 -5.58 -12.16 -2.32
C ARG A 62 -5.83 -13.43 -3.13
N ARG A 63 -6.48 -14.43 -2.53
CA ARG A 63 -6.81 -15.72 -3.19
C ARG A 63 -8.08 -15.61 -4.04
N TRP A 64 -8.98 -14.71 -3.66
CA TRP A 64 -10.25 -14.45 -4.34
C TRP A 64 -10.39 -12.95 -4.62
N PRO A 65 -9.59 -12.41 -5.57
CA PRO A 65 -9.72 -11.01 -5.93
C PRO A 65 -11.09 -10.76 -6.55
N LEU A 66 -11.71 -9.64 -6.18
CA LEU A 66 -12.93 -9.18 -6.84
C LEU A 66 -12.64 -8.86 -8.31
N PRO A 67 -13.62 -9.02 -9.21
CA PRO A 67 -13.48 -8.60 -10.60
C PRO A 67 -13.06 -7.13 -10.70
N LYS A 68 -12.20 -6.79 -11.66
CA LYS A 68 -11.84 -5.39 -11.99
C LYS A 68 -12.96 -4.77 -12.84
N ASN A 69 -14.17 -4.65 -12.31
CA ASN A 69 -15.32 -4.03 -12.97
C ASN A 69 -15.90 -2.88 -12.13
N ILE A 70 -16.84 -2.13 -12.70
CA ILE A 70 -17.44 -0.95 -12.06
C ILE A 70 -18.22 -1.28 -10.77
N ASP A 71 -18.62 -2.54 -10.59
CA ASP A 71 -19.30 -3.02 -9.39
C ASP A 71 -18.33 -3.21 -8.20
N ASN A 72 -17.02 -3.24 -8.45
CA ASN A 72 -16.02 -3.30 -7.40
C ASN A 72 -15.81 -1.89 -6.81
N PRO A 73 -16.06 -1.67 -5.50
CA PRO A 73 -15.89 -0.35 -4.89
C PRO A 73 -14.44 0.15 -4.89
N ALA A 74 -13.46 -0.73 -5.17
CA ALA A 74 -12.05 -0.37 -5.36
C ALA A 74 -11.68 -0.15 -6.85
N TYR A 75 -12.64 -0.12 -7.78
CA TYR A 75 -12.40 0.14 -9.19
C TYR A 75 -11.94 1.58 -9.40
N VAL A 76 -10.72 1.72 -9.95
CA VAL A 76 -10.17 3.00 -10.37
C VAL A 76 -10.22 3.03 -11.90
N THR A 77 -10.92 4.01 -12.46
CA THR A 77 -10.89 4.29 -13.91
C THR A 77 -9.48 4.72 -14.32
N GLU A 78 -9.01 4.25 -15.48
CA GLU A 78 -7.60 4.47 -15.90
C GLU A 78 -7.24 5.95 -16.06
N GLU A 79 -8.24 6.84 -16.17
CA GLU A 79 -8.10 8.30 -16.18
C GLU A 79 -7.66 8.92 -14.83
N THR A 80 -7.77 8.18 -13.71
CA THR A 80 -7.35 8.62 -12.36
C THR A 80 -5.99 8.03 -11.95
N SER A 81 -5.14 7.59 -12.88
CA SER A 81 -3.74 7.31 -12.53
C SER A 81 -3.01 8.62 -12.24
N PRO A 82 -2.42 8.83 -11.05
CA PRO A 82 -1.58 9.99 -10.79
C PRO A 82 -0.44 10.01 -11.82
N GLN A 83 -0.41 11.03 -12.67
CA GLN A 83 0.70 11.25 -13.58
C GLN A 83 1.92 11.59 -12.73
N ILE A 84 2.81 10.63 -12.52
CA ILE A 84 4.11 10.88 -11.90
C ILE A 84 4.90 11.74 -12.90
N PRO A 85 5.30 12.98 -12.56
CA PRO A 85 6.09 13.80 -13.46
C PRO A 85 7.42 13.08 -13.71
N ILE A 86 7.70 12.74 -14.96
CA ILE A 86 9.01 12.27 -15.39
C ILE A 86 9.82 13.54 -15.67
N GLY A 87 10.48 14.04 -14.63
CA GLY A 87 11.57 15.02 -14.76
C GLY A 87 12.89 14.31 -14.99
#